data_AF-A0A7V9CZ20-F1
#
_entry.id   AF-A0A7V9CZ20-F1
#
_cell.length_a   1.000
_cell.length_b   1.000
_cell.length_c   1.000
_cell.angle_alpha   90.00
_cell.angle_beta   90.00
_cell.angle_gamma   90.00
#
_symmetry.space_group_name_H-M   'P 1'
#
loop_
_entity.id
_entity.type
_entity.pdbx_description
1 polymer ?
#
loop_
_entity_poly.entity_id
_entity_poly.type
_entity_poly.pdbx_seq_one_letter_code
_entity_poly.pdbx_strand_id
1 'polypeptide(L)'
;MGPAEYRELLRYGIGLTDICKVSSGADRKIGGGDFDVPRLVGLLKSYRPAWIAFNGKNAAKAALSSGVQYGKQAELLGPSAVYVLPSTSGAARGFWDVRYWRELAEAV
;
A
#
# COMPACT_ATOMS: atom_id res chain seq x y z
N MET A 1 6.54 -19.05 -7.09
CA MET A 1 6.80 -18.16 -5.95
C MET A 1 5.74 -18.42 -4.89
N GLY A 2 6.14 -18.91 -3.72
CA GLY A 2 5.30 -19.08 -2.55
C GLY A 2 5.44 -17.91 -1.57
N PRO A 3 4.50 -17.72 -0.62
CA PRO A 3 4.55 -16.61 0.35
C PRO A 3 5.85 -16.54 1.18
N ALA A 4 6.53 -17.68 1.41
CA ALA A 4 7.78 -17.75 2.16
C ALA A 4 8.96 -17.04 1.48
N GLU A 5 8.87 -16.77 0.17
CA GLU A 5 9.95 -16.17 -0.62
C GLU A 5 9.90 -14.63 -0.62
N TYR A 6 9.10 -14.00 0.24
CA TYR A 6 8.90 -12.55 0.27
C TYR A 6 10.21 -11.74 0.42
N ARG A 7 11.24 -12.32 1.04
CA ARG A 7 12.56 -11.68 1.20
C ARG A 7 13.29 -11.48 -0.14
N GLU A 8 13.02 -12.32 -1.12
CA GLU A 8 13.63 -12.22 -2.46
C GLU A 8 13.17 -10.96 -3.21
N LEU A 9 12.04 -10.35 -2.81
CA LEU A 9 11.56 -9.09 -3.37
C LEU A 9 12.55 -7.94 -3.21
N LEU A 10 13.37 -7.97 -2.15
CA LEU A 10 14.41 -6.95 -1.93
C LEU A 10 15.45 -6.94 -3.06
N ARG A 11 15.70 -8.07 -3.73
CA ARG A 11 16.61 -8.13 -4.89
C ARG A 11 16.06 -7.36 -6.09
N TYR A 12 14.76 -7.18 -6.15
CA TYR A 12 14.05 -6.40 -7.17
C TYR A 12 13.78 -4.96 -6.71
N GLY A 13 14.37 -4.52 -5.60
CA GLY A 13 14.14 -3.17 -5.04
C GLY A 13 12.77 -3.00 -4.38
N ILE A 14 12.04 -4.08 -4.13
CA ILE A 14 10.68 -4.05 -3.58
C ILE A 14 10.70 -4.39 -2.09
N GLY A 15 10.29 -3.44 -1.26
CA GLY A 15 10.04 -3.63 0.17
C GLY A 15 8.56 -3.91 0.46
N LEU A 16 8.29 -4.65 1.54
CA LEU A 16 6.94 -4.87 2.06
C LEU A 16 6.84 -4.40 3.51
N THR A 17 5.75 -3.72 3.83
CA THR A 17 5.37 -3.37 5.21
C THR A 17 3.86 -3.42 5.34
N ASP A 18 3.37 -3.69 6.56
CA ASP A 18 1.97 -3.56 6.93
C ASP A 18 1.78 -2.34 7.84
N ILE A 19 0.58 -1.77 7.82
CA ILE A 19 0.16 -0.59 8.58
C ILE A 19 -0.75 -1.01 9.74
N CYS A 20 -1.39 -2.18 9.64
CA CYS A 20 -2.30 -2.73 10.66
C CYS A 20 -1.55 -3.71 11.57
N LYS A 21 -1.58 -3.46 12.89
CA LYS A 21 -0.89 -4.33 13.87
C LYS A 21 -1.76 -5.45 14.45
N VAL A 22 -3.08 -5.47 14.21
CA VAL A 22 -4.01 -6.25 15.05
C VAL A 22 -5.00 -7.16 14.29
N SER A 23 -5.04 -7.19 12.96
CA SER A 23 -6.01 -8.06 12.26
C SER A 23 -5.58 -8.52 10.88
N SER A 24 -5.15 -9.78 10.78
CA SER A 24 -5.25 -10.56 9.55
C SER A 24 -6.68 -11.10 9.45
N GLY A 25 -7.53 -10.46 8.65
CA GLY A 25 -8.94 -10.82 8.50
C GLY A 25 -9.65 -9.85 7.55
N ALA A 26 -10.80 -10.27 7.01
CA ALA A 26 -11.54 -9.49 6.00
C ALA A 26 -11.69 -8.01 6.40
N ASP A 27 -11.37 -7.11 5.46
CA ASP A 27 -11.29 -5.64 5.58
C ASP A 27 -12.50 -4.96 6.26
N ARG A 28 -13.60 -5.68 6.49
CA ARG A 28 -14.85 -5.20 7.08
C ARG A 28 -14.77 -4.91 8.60
N LYS A 29 -13.69 -5.29 9.29
CA LYS A 29 -13.49 -5.02 10.73
C LYS A 29 -12.36 -4.04 11.07
N ILE A 30 -11.62 -3.53 10.09
CA ILE A 30 -10.53 -2.60 10.36
C ILE A 30 -11.12 -1.20 10.54
N GLY A 31 -11.28 -0.79 11.79
CA GLY A 31 -11.66 0.58 12.13
C GLY A 31 -10.48 1.52 11.83
N GLY A 32 -10.75 2.78 11.53
CA GLY A 32 -9.71 3.78 11.23
C GLY A 32 -8.65 3.99 12.33
N GLY A 33 -8.86 3.43 13.53
CA GLY A 33 -7.93 3.49 14.67
C GLY A 33 -6.84 2.41 14.70
N ASP A 34 -6.87 1.40 13.82
CA ASP A 34 -5.88 0.29 13.84
C ASP A 34 -4.63 0.56 12.97
N PHE A 35 -4.57 1.71 12.31
CA PHE A 35 -3.49 2.09 11.39
C PHE A 35 -2.44 2.96 12.07
N ASP A 36 -1.20 2.46 12.20
CA ASP A 36 -0.08 3.21 12.76
C ASP A 36 0.62 4.07 11.67
N VAL A 37 -0.06 5.15 11.26
CA VAL A 37 0.44 6.11 10.26
C VAL A 37 1.74 6.78 10.70
N PRO A 38 1.92 7.22 11.96
CA PRO A 38 3.19 7.80 12.41
C PRO A 38 4.37 6.85 12.23
N ARG A 39 4.22 5.56 12.56
CA ARG A 39 5.26 4.55 12.31
C ARG A 39 5.56 4.40 10.83
N LEU A 40 4.52 4.34 9.98
CA LEU A 40 4.71 4.26 8.53
C LEU A 40 5.51 5.45 7.99
N VAL A 41 5.15 6.67 8.37
CA VAL A 41 5.87 7.88 7.97
C VAL A 41 7.32 7.85 8.48
N GLY A 42 7.56 7.35 9.69
CA GLY A 42 8.90 7.12 10.22
C GLY A 42 9.72 6.17 9.35
N LEU A 43 9.15 5.03 8.95
CA LEU A 43 9.81 4.08 8.04
C LEU A 43 10.13 4.72 6.69
N LEU A 44 9.19 5.47 6.10
CA LEU A 44 9.39 6.13 4.82
C LEU A 44 10.49 7.19 4.89
N LYS A 45 10.62 7.92 6.00
CA LYS A 45 11.73 8.87 6.21
C LYS A 45 13.08 8.18 6.35
N SER A 46 13.13 7.02 6.99
CA SER A 46 14.36 6.26 7.22
C SER A 46 14.86 5.55 5.96
N TYR A 47 13.96 4.86 5.24
CA TYR A 47 14.31 4.05 4.08
C TYR A 47 14.21 4.81 2.75
N ARG A 48 13.52 5.95 2.74
CA ARG A 48 13.34 6.85 1.58
C ARG A 48 13.04 6.13 0.25
N PRO A 49 12.04 5.23 0.20
CA PRO A 49 11.65 4.65 -1.08
C PRO A 49 11.09 5.75 -1.99
N ALA A 50 11.35 5.65 -3.31
CA ALA A 50 10.78 6.58 -4.28
C ALA A 50 9.24 6.51 -4.29
N TRP A 51 8.70 5.30 -4.13
CA TRP A 51 7.27 5.01 -4.18
C TRP A 51 6.80 4.21 -2.97
N ILE A 52 5.59 4.50 -2.52
CA ILE A 52 4.79 3.62 -1.67
C ILE A 52 3.49 3.27 -2.39
N ALA A 53 3.15 1.98 -2.42
CA ALA A 53 1.91 1.49 -3.01
C ALA A 53 1.00 0.86 -1.96
N PHE A 54 -0.20 1.40 -1.77
CA PHE A 54 -1.22 0.83 -0.90
C PHE A 54 -2.02 -0.24 -1.65
N ASN A 55 -2.09 -1.46 -1.10
CA ASN A 55 -2.92 -2.54 -1.62
C ASN A 55 -4.38 -2.39 -1.16
N GLY A 56 -5.10 -1.43 -1.73
CA GLY A 56 -6.51 -1.15 -1.44
C GLY A 56 -6.77 0.26 -0.90
N LYS A 57 -7.96 0.79 -1.22
CA LYS A 57 -8.35 2.17 -0.83
C LYS A 57 -8.48 2.37 0.68
N ASN A 58 -8.83 1.33 1.46
CA ASN A 58 -9.02 1.48 2.90
C ASN A 58 -7.70 1.82 3.62
N ALA A 59 -6.62 1.11 3.27
CA ALA A 59 -5.29 1.40 3.81
C ALA A 59 -4.80 2.80 3.40
N ALA A 60 -5.04 3.19 2.14
CA ALA A 60 -4.72 4.53 1.67
C ALA A 60 -5.53 5.61 2.40
N LYS A 61 -6.84 5.42 2.60
CA LYS A 61 -7.71 6.38 3.31
C LYS A 61 -7.32 6.58 4.78
N ALA A 62 -6.69 5.59 5.39
CA ALA A 62 -6.19 5.73 6.75
C ALA A 62 -4.93 6.61 6.82
N ALA A 63 -4.10 6.60 5.78
CA ALA A 63 -2.83 7.31 5.74
C ALA A 63 -2.88 8.67 5.01
N LEU A 64 -3.86 8.88 4.13
CA LEU A 64 -3.99 10.08 3.31
C LEU A 64 -5.16 10.96 3.76
N SER A 65 -5.01 12.26 3.59
CA SER A 65 -6.00 13.26 4.01
C SER A 65 -7.03 13.59 2.93
N SER A 66 -6.79 13.18 1.67
CA SER A 66 -7.54 13.59 0.48
C SER A 66 -8.37 12.46 -0.15
N GLY A 67 -9.14 12.80 -1.18
CA GLY A 67 -10.06 11.88 -1.88
C GLY A 67 -9.34 10.75 -2.62
N VAL A 68 -9.13 9.63 -1.93
CA VAL A 68 -8.41 8.45 -2.43
C VAL A 68 -9.04 7.84 -3.69
N GLN A 69 -8.28 7.85 -4.79
CA GLN A 69 -8.59 7.14 -6.03
C GLN A 69 -7.55 6.06 -6.33
N TYR A 70 -7.85 5.14 -7.24
CA TYR A 70 -6.83 4.19 -7.71
C TYR A 70 -5.81 4.92 -8.60
N GLY A 71 -4.58 4.40 -8.63
CA GLY A 71 -3.44 4.97 -9.36
C GLY A 71 -2.63 5.95 -8.52
N LYS A 72 -1.84 6.79 -9.21
CA LYS A 72 -0.96 7.79 -8.60
C LYS A 72 -1.77 8.87 -7.87
N GLN A 73 -1.36 9.19 -6.65
CA GLN A 73 -1.92 10.32 -5.90
C GLN A 73 -1.09 11.58 -6.11
N ALA A 74 -1.73 12.74 -5.97
CA ALA A 74 -1.05 14.03 -5.99
C ALA A 74 -0.28 14.31 -4.69
N GLU A 75 -0.76 13.77 -3.57
CA GLU A 75 -0.15 13.91 -2.25
C GLU A 75 1.02 12.93 -2.06
N LEU A 76 2.07 13.40 -1.38
CA LEU A 76 3.20 12.56 -0.93
C LEU A 76 2.94 12.06 0.48
N LEU A 77 3.47 10.88 0.82
CA LEU A 77 3.50 10.40 2.19
C LEU A 77 4.95 10.43 2.70
N GLY A 78 5.26 11.42 3.52
CA GLY A 78 6.66 11.71 3.86
C GLY A 78 7.44 12.09 2.59
N PRO A 79 8.59 11.46 2.29
CA PRO A 79 9.35 11.74 1.08
C PRO A 79 8.89 10.95 -0.16
N SER A 80 7.92 10.04 -0.01
CA SER A 80 7.60 9.03 -1.03
C SER A 80 6.35 9.40 -1.84
N ALA A 81 6.40 9.19 -3.15
CA ALA A 81 5.23 9.31 -4.01
C ALA A 81 4.28 8.13 -3.79
N VAL A 82 2.97 8.38 -3.90
CA VAL A 82 1.96 7.43 -3.46
C VAL A 82 1.19 6.85 -4.64
N TYR A 83 1.03 5.53 -4.64
CA TYR A 83 0.10 4.79 -5.50
C TYR A 83 -0.95 4.07 -4.66
N VAL A 84 -2.16 3.96 -5.19
CA VAL A 84 -3.24 3.17 -4.58
C VAL A 84 -3.70 2.14 -5.57
N LEU A 85 -3.57 0.88 -5.21
CA LEU A 85 -3.85 -0.25 -6.08
C LEU A 85 -5.17 -0.92 -5.67
N PRO A 86 -5.87 -1.58 -6.61
CA PRO A 86 -6.94 -2.50 -6.27
C PRO A 86 -6.44 -3.60 -5.35
N SER A 87 -7.19 -3.89 -4.29
CA SER A 87 -6.84 -4.95 -3.34
C SER A 87 -6.78 -6.30 -4.04
N THR A 88 -5.71 -7.06 -3.79
CA THR A 88 -5.53 -8.43 -4.26
C THR A 88 -6.36 -9.47 -3.48
N SER A 89 -7.08 -9.06 -2.45
CA SER A 89 -7.95 -9.95 -1.66
C SER A 89 -9.15 -10.45 -2.48
N GLY A 90 -9.52 -11.72 -2.32
CA GLY A 90 -10.66 -12.31 -3.02
C GLY A 90 -12.00 -11.61 -2.75
N ALA A 91 -12.13 -10.94 -1.60
CA ALA A 91 -13.31 -10.14 -1.24
C ALA A 91 -13.45 -8.85 -2.10
N ALA A 92 -12.37 -8.39 -2.74
CA ALA A 92 -12.33 -7.17 -3.54
C ALA A 92 -12.41 -7.44 -5.05
N ARG A 93 -12.71 -8.68 -5.48
CA ARG A 93 -12.69 -9.11 -6.89
C ARG A 93 -13.53 -8.22 -7.83
N GLY A 94 -14.62 -7.62 -7.35
CA GLY A 94 -15.46 -6.71 -8.14
C GLY A 94 -14.81 -5.37 -8.51
N PHE A 95 -13.74 -4.98 -7.82
CA PHE A 95 -12.99 -3.73 -8.06
C PHE A 95 -11.61 -3.98 -8.65
N TRP A 96 -11.30 -5.24 -9.01
CA TRP A 96 -10.00 -5.62 -9.53
C TRP A 96 -9.77 -5.05 -10.93
N ASP A 97 -8.62 -4.38 -11.08
CA ASP A 97 -8.15 -3.90 -12.38
C ASP A 97 -6.62 -3.93 -12.40
N VAL A 98 -6.07 -4.78 -13.26
CA VAL A 98 -4.61 -4.98 -13.37
C VAL A 98 -3.90 -3.76 -13.95
N ARG A 99 -4.61 -2.83 -14.61
CA ARG A 99 -4.00 -1.65 -15.24
C ARG A 99 -3.22 -0.80 -14.25
N TYR A 100 -3.76 -0.56 -13.05
CA TYR A 100 -3.07 0.20 -12.01
C TYR A 100 -1.78 -0.47 -11.51
N TRP A 101 -1.72 -1.80 -11.52
CA TRP A 101 -0.51 -2.54 -11.18
C TRP A 101 0.56 -2.40 -12.27
N ARG A 102 0.15 -2.35 -13.55
CA ARG A 102 1.06 -2.13 -14.68
C ARG A 102 1.56 -0.69 -14.72
N GLU A 103 0.69 0.29 -14.50
CA GLU A 103 1.08 1.71 -14.42
C GLU A 103 2.13 1.95 -13.33
N LEU A 104 2.00 1.29 -12.17
CA LEU A 104 3.03 1.34 -11.14
C LEU A 104 4.35 0.72 -11.63
N ALA A 105 4.29 -0.44 -12.28
CA ALA A 105 5.48 -1.12 -12.80
C ALA A 105 6.22 -0.30 -13.88
N GLU A 106 5.51 0.52 -14.66
CA GLU A 106 6.10 1.44 -15.64
C GLU A 106 6.69 2.70 -15.00
N ALA A 107 6.28 3.04 -13.78
CA ALA A 107 6.72 4.24 -13.06
C ALA A 107 7.95 4.00 -12.14
N VAL A 108 8.41 2.74 -12.01
CA VAL A 108 9.51 2.32 -11.12
C VAL A 108 10.78 1.95 -11.87
#